data_AF-A0A8X8YKE9-F1
#
_entry.id   AF-A0A8X8YKE9-F1
#
_cell.length_a   1.000
_cell.length_b   1.000
_cell.length_c   1.000
_cell.angle_alpha   90.00
_cell.angle_beta   90.00
_cell.angle_gamma   90.00
#
_symmetry.space_group_name_H-M   'P 1'
#
loop_
_entity.id
_entity.type
_entity.pdbx_description
1 polymer ?
#
loop_
_entity_poly.entity_id
_entity_poly.type
_entity_poly.pdbx_seq_one_letter_code
_entity_poly.pdbx_strand_id
1 'polypeptide(L)'
;MVSFYLFDAILHFAQRLSLLTELHQQLLLLMAKRTKKVGIVGKYGTRYGASLRKQIKKMEVSQHSKYFCEFCGKYAVKRQAVGIWGCKDCGKVKAGGAYTLNTASAVTVRSTIRRLREATES
;
A
#
# COMPACT_ATOMS: atom_id res chain seq x y z
N MET A 1 -15.56 -41.38 27.15
CA MET A 1 -14.17 -40.85 27.15
C MET A 1 -13.44 -41.07 25.81
N VAL A 2 -13.51 -42.24 25.18
CA VAL A 2 -12.80 -42.52 23.91
C VAL A 2 -13.24 -41.63 22.73
N SER A 3 -14.52 -41.24 22.68
CA SER A 3 -15.07 -40.36 21.62
C SER A 3 -14.51 -38.94 21.63
N PHE A 4 -14.11 -38.40 22.79
CA PHE A 4 -13.55 -37.05 22.89
C PHE A 4 -12.12 -36.99 22.34
N TYR A 5 -11.28 -37.98 22.67
CA TYR A 5 -9.91 -38.06 22.16
C TYR A 5 -9.85 -38.26 20.64
N LEU A 6 -10.83 -38.96 20.06
CA LEU A 6 -10.89 -39.15 18.60
C LEU A 6 -11.30 -37.85 17.89
N PHE A 7 -12.21 -37.07 18.48
CA PHE A 7 -12.64 -35.78 17.93
C PHE A 7 -11.51 -34.75 17.99
N ASP A 8 -10.78 -34.69 19.10
CA ASP A 8 -9.60 -33.81 19.24
C ASP A 8 -8.47 -34.23 18.29
N ALA A 9 -8.24 -35.53 18.09
CA ALA A 9 -7.23 -36.02 17.14
C ALA A 9 -7.56 -35.66 15.69
N ILE A 10 -8.83 -35.76 15.28
CA ILE A 10 -9.29 -35.37 13.94
C ILE A 10 -9.18 -33.86 13.75
N LEU A 11 -9.55 -33.06 14.75
CA LEU A 11 -9.45 -31.60 14.70
C LEU A 11 -7.99 -31.14 14.60
N HIS A 12 -7.09 -31.73 15.39
CA HIS A 12 -5.65 -31.47 15.30
C HIS A 12 -5.06 -31.88 13.94
N PHE A 13 -5.49 -33.00 13.36
CA PHE A 13 -5.05 -33.43 12.04
C PHE A 13 -5.53 -32.48 10.93
N ALA A 14 -6.79 -32.05 10.99
CA ALA A 14 -7.36 -31.08 10.05
C ALA A 14 -6.64 -29.72 10.13
N GLN A 15 -6.33 -29.24 11.33
CA GLN A 15 -5.62 -27.97 11.56
C GLN A 15 -4.14 -28.04 11.11
N ARG A 16 -3.52 -29.22 11.15
CA ARG A 16 -2.17 -29.44 10.62
C ARG A 16 -2.17 -29.49 9.09
N LEU A 17 -3.22 -30.04 8.48
CA LEU A 17 -3.39 -30.07 7.02
C LEU A 17 -3.63 -28.66 6.45
N SER A 18 -4.42 -27.81 7.12
CA SER A 18 -4.66 -26.42 6.68
C SER A 18 -3.41 -25.55 6.72
N LEU A 19 -2.55 -25.72 7.74
CA LEU A 19 -1.26 -25.02 7.80
C LEU A 19 -0.30 -25.48 6.69
N LEU A 20 -0.35 -26.75 6.31
CA LEU A 20 0.44 -27.31 5.21
C LEU A 20 0.00 -26.77 3.85
N THR A 21 -1.30 -26.59 3.63
CA THR A 21 -1.82 -25.98 2.40
C THR A 21 -1.50 -24.48 2.33
N GLU A 22 -1.59 -23.75 3.44
CA GLU A 22 -1.16 -22.34 3.51
C GLU A 22 0.34 -22.17 3.22
N LEU A 23 1.20 -23.04 3.76
CA LEU A 23 2.64 -23.02 3.50
C LEU A 23 2.95 -23.35 2.05
N HIS A 24 2.27 -24.33 1.44
CA HIS A 24 2.42 -24.63 0.01
C HIS A 24 1.98 -23.46 -0.86
N GLN A 25 0.86 -22.81 -0.51
CA GLN A 25 0.35 -21.61 -1.18
C GLN A 25 1.36 -20.44 -1.08
N GLN A 26 1.99 -20.24 0.08
CA GLN A 26 3.05 -19.24 0.27
C GLN A 26 4.31 -19.56 -0.53
N LEU A 27 4.69 -20.84 -0.61
CA LEU A 27 5.88 -21.28 -1.34
C LEU A 27 5.71 -21.14 -2.86
N LEU A 28 4.51 -21.43 -3.39
CA LEU A 28 4.17 -21.18 -4.80
C LEU A 28 4.23 -19.69 -5.17
N LEU A 29 3.74 -18.80 -4.28
CA LEU A 29 3.79 -17.35 -4.51
C LEU A 29 5.22 -16.79 -4.51
N LEU A 30 6.15 -17.42 -3.77
CA LEU A 30 7.56 -17.03 -3.75
C LEU A 30 8.29 -17.41 -5.05
N MET A 31 7.98 -18.56 -5.65
CA MET A 31 8.62 -19.02 -6.90
C MET A 31 8.13 -18.26 -8.15
N ALA A 32 6.89 -17.77 -8.16
CA ALA A 32 6.33 -17.00 -9.27
C ALA A 32 6.81 -15.52 -9.32
N LYS A 33 7.44 -15.02 -8.24
CA LYS A 33 7.81 -13.62 -8.13
C LYS A 33 9.06 -13.30 -8.97
N ARG A 34 8.84 -12.58 -10.08
CA ARG A 34 9.90 -12.19 -11.05
C ARG A 34 11.13 -11.49 -10.45
N THR A 35 10.99 -10.73 -9.36
CA THR A 35 12.11 -9.96 -8.79
C THR A 35 12.17 -10.03 -7.27
N LYS A 36 13.37 -10.27 -6.73
CA LYS A 36 13.60 -10.32 -5.28
C LYS A 36 13.72 -8.90 -4.67
N LYS A 37 14.58 -8.05 -5.25
CA LYS A 37 14.94 -6.73 -4.69
C LYS A 37 14.42 -5.54 -5.50
N VAL A 38 14.44 -5.62 -6.83
CA VAL A 38 14.27 -4.45 -7.69
C VAL A 38 12.81 -3.98 -7.83
N GLY A 39 11.83 -4.85 -8.05
CA GLY A 39 10.44 -4.43 -8.24
C GLY A 39 10.26 -3.55 -9.48
N ILE A 40 9.48 -2.46 -9.38
CA ILE A 40 9.12 -1.55 -10.49
C ILE A 40 10.32 -0.95 -11.23
N VAL A 41 11.45 -0.75 -10.54
CA VAL A 41 12.70 -0.23 -11.15
C VAL A 41 13.47 -1.27 -11.96
N GLY A 42 12.93 -2.48 -12.14
CA GLY A 42 13.48 -3.50 -13.03
C GLY A 42 13.61 -3.04 -14.49
N LYS A 43 12.78 -2.07 -14.91
CA LYS A 43 12.83 -1.45 -16.25
C LYS A 43 14.17 -0.78 -16.59
N TYR A 44 14.93 -0.36 -15.58
CA TYR A 44 16.23 0.29 -15.78
C TYR A 44 17.38 -0.70 -16.00
N GLY A 45 17.17 -2.00 -15.75
CA GLY A 45 18.19 -3.03 -15.90
C GLY A 45 19.41 -2.78 -15.00
N THR A 46 20.60 -2.95 -15.56
CA THR A 46 21.89 -2.76 -14.86
C THR A 46 22.30 -1.30 -14.71
N ARG A 47 21.69 -0.39 -15.47
CA ARG A 47 22.08 1.04 -15.57
C ARG A 47 21.81 1.83 -14.29
N TYR A 48 22.52 2.96 -14.13
CA TYR A 48 22.40 3.98 -13.07
C TYR A 48 22.86 3.59 -11.65
N GLY A 49 23.18 2.32 -11.39
CA GLY A 49 23.67 1.87 -10.08
C GLY A 49 22.57 1.67 -9.03
N ALA A 50 22.92 1.00 -7.93
CA ALA A 50 21.95 0.51 -6.95
C ALA A 50 21.34 1.63 -6.08
N SER A 51 22.10 2.69 -5.75
CA SER A 51 21.64 3.78 -4.88
C SER A 51 20.48 4.55 -5.51
N LEU A 52 20.68 5.02 -6.75
CA LEU A 52 19.66 5.76 -7.50
C LEU A 52 18.39 4.91 -7.72
N ARG A 53 18.55 3.62 -8.06
CA ARG A 53 17.41 2.71 -8.22
C ARG A 53 16.62 2.52 -6.92
N LYS A 54 17.27 2.50 -5.75
CA LYS A 54 16.57 2.41 -4.45
C LYS A 54 15.77 3.68 -4.16
N GLN A 55 16.29 4.86 -4.46
CA GLN A 55 15.58 6.14 -4.26
C GLN A 55 14.37 6.25 -5.20
N ILE A 56 14.57 6.02 -6.50
CA ILE A 56 13.51 6.06 -7.50
C ILE A 56 12.42 5.03 -7.20
N LYS A 57 12.78 3.83 -6.73
CA LYS A 57 11.78 2.81 -6.35
C LYS A 57 10.77 3.34 -5.32
N LYS A 58 11.21 4.09 -4.31
CA LYS A 58 10.30 4.66 -3.29
C LYS A 58 9.32 5.67 -3.91
N MET A 59 9.82 6.52 -4.81
CA MET A 59 9.01 7.53 -5.51
C MET A 59 8.08 6.88 -6.54
N GLU A 60 8.54 5.86 -7.27
CA GLU A 60 7.74 5.17 -8.28
C GLU A 60 6.62 4.32 -7.67
N VAL A 61 6.87 3.69 -6.52
CA VAL A 61 5.83 2.92 -5.82
C VAL A 61 4.73 3.85 -5.31
N SER A 62 5.11 4.99 -4.72
CA SER A 62 4.13 5.97 -4.22
C SER A 62 3.35 6.65 -5.35
N GLN A 63 4.01 7.05 -6.44
CA GLN A 63 3.27 7.72 -7.53
C GLN A 63 2.27 6.80 -8.25
N HIS A 64 2.52 5.49 -8.31
CA HIS A 64 1.66 4.52 -8.99
C HIS A 64 0.65 3.85 -8.06
N SER A 65 0.74 4.07 -6.75
CA SER A 65 -0.24 3.52 -5.81
C SER A 65 -1.60 4.23 -5.96
N LYS A 66 -2.65 3.54 -5.53
CA LYS A 66 -3.97 4.16 -5.38
C LYS A 66 -4.07 4.70 -3.97
N TYR A 67 -4.53 5.95 -3.84
CA TYR A 67 -4.75 6.59 -2.54
C TYR A 67 -6.23 6.61 -2.16
N PHE A 68 -6.46 6.72 -0.85
CA PHE A 68 -7.77 6.91 -0.27
C PHE A 68 -8.34 8.27 -0.66
N CYS A 69 -9.59 8.28 -1.12
CA CYS A 69 -10.32 9.50 -1.43
C CYS A 69 -11.08 10.00 -0.19
N GLU A 70 -10.74 11.20 0.27
CA GLU A 70 -11.44 11.89 1.38
C GLU A 70 -12.93 12.17 1.06
N PHE A 71 -13.34 12.15 -0.21
CA PHE A 71 -14.72 12.47 -0.63
C PHE A 71 -15.63 11.25 -0.77
N CYS A 72 -15.15 10.14 -1.33
CA CYS A 72 -15.98 8.96 -1.62
C CYS A 72 -15.60 7.73 -0.79
N GLY A 73 -14.56 7.80 0.05
CA GLY A 73 -14.14 6.70 0.91
C GLY A 73 -13.46 5.52 0.19
N LYS A 74 -13.24 5.60 -1.13
CA LYS A 74 -12.65 4.52 -1.94
C LYS A 74 -11.16 4.77 -2.24
N TYR A 75 -10.39 3.70 -2.39
CA TYR A 75 -9.00 3.75 -2.87
C TYR A 75 -8.93 3.85 -4.40
N ALA A 76 -9.30 5.01 -4.92
CA ALA A 76 -9.42 5.25 -6.36
C ALA A 76 -8.68 6.50 -6.86
N VAL A 77 -8.00 7.22 -5.98
CA VAL A 77 -7.21 8.40 -6.35
C VAL A 77 -5.92 7.96 -7.02
N LYS A 78 -5.68 8.45 -8.24
CA LYS A 78 -4.45 8.24 -9.01
C LYS A 78 -3.85 9.57 -9.46
N ARG A 79 -2.54 9.58 -9.67
CA ARG A 79 -1.80 10.72 -10.21
C ARG A 79 -2.15 10.92 -11.69
N GLN A 80 -2.53 12.13 -12.08
CA GLN A 80 -2.75 12.52 -13.47
C GLN A 80 -1.53 13.26 -14.01
N ALA A 81 -1.08 14.28 -13.28
CA ALA A 81 0.12 15.06 -13.58
C ALA A 81 0.91 15.31 -12.28
N VAL A 82 2.06 15.98 -12.39
CA VAL A 82 2.83 16.40 -11.21
C VAL A 82 1.94 17.28 -10.33
N GLY A 83 1.71 16.87 -9.08
CA GLY A 83 0.89 17.64 -8.13
C GLY A 83 -0.62 17.58 -8.37
N ILE A 84 -1.10 16.90 -9.42
CA ILE A 84 -2.53 16.79 -9.74
C ILE A 84 -2.98 15.34 -9.59
N TRP A 85 -3.97 15.13 -8.72
CA TRP A 85 -4.49 13.81 -8.35
C TRP A 85 -5.99 13.74 -8.60
N GLY A 86 -6.42 12.77 -9.40
CA GLY A 86 -7.83 12.57 -9.76
C GLY A 86 -8.38 11.26 -9.20
N CYS A 87 -9.56 11.31 -8.60
CA CYS A 87 -10.33 10.12 -8.24
C CYS A 87 -11.08 9.59 -9.44
N LYS A 88 -10.91 8.30 -9.77
CA LYS A 88 -11.65 7.66 -10.86
C LYS A 88 -13.16 7.53 -10.56
N ASP A 89 -13.51 7.30 -9.30
CA ASP A 89 -14.91 6.98 -8.94
C ASP A 89 -15.79 8.21 -8.78
N CYS A 90 -15.30 9.26 -8.11
CA CYS A 90 -16.07 10.48 -7.86
C CYS A 90 -15.69 11.66 -8.77
N GLY A 91 -14.70 11.50 -9.65
CA GLY A 91 -14.24 12.56 -10.56
C GLY A 91 -13.58 13.76 -9.89
N LYS A 92 -13.49 13.81 -8.55
CA LYS A 92 -12.85 14.92 -7.84
C LYS A 92 -11.35 14.94 -8.11
N VAL A 93 -10.84 16.12 -8.44
CA VAL A 93 -9.43 16.40 -8.65
C VAL A 93 -8.91 17.23 -7.48
N LYS A 94 -7.77 16.84 -6.92
CA LYS A 94 -7.13 17.48 -5.77
C LYS A 94 -5.67 17.79 -6.10
N ALA A 95 -5.23 18.99 -5.71
CA ALA A 95 -3.81 19.34 -5.72
C ALA A 95 -3.09 18.70 -4.52
N GLY A 96 -1.90 18.14 -4.75
CA GLY A 96 -1.15 17.40 -3.76
C GLY A 96 0.35 17.40 -4.02
N GLY A 97 1.08 16.46 -3.42
CA GLY A 97 2.52 16.32 -3.64
C GLY A 97 2.87 15.79 -5.02
N ALA A 98 4.15 15.91 -5.40
CA ALA A 98 4.65 15.44 -6.69
C ALA A 98 4.57 13.92 -6.86
N TYR A 99 4.86 13.17 -5.80
CA TYR A 99 4.91 11.70 -5.77
C TYR A 99 3.94 11.05 -4.78
N THR A 100 3.44 11.82 -3.81
CA THR A 100 2.45 11.36 -2.81
C THR A 100 1.27 12.32 -2.78
N LEU A 101 0.06 11.81 -2.52
CA LEU A 101 -1.15 12.65 -2.45
C LEU A 101 -1.04 13.74 -1.38
N ASN A 102 -0.66 13.36 -0.16
CA ASN A 102 -0.47 14.27 0.97
C ASN A 102 1.01 14.25 1.39
N THR A 103 1.66 15.42 1.40
CA THR A 103 3.01 15.60 1.97
C THR A 103 2.93 15.87 3.46
N ALA A 104 3.99 15.55 4.23
CA ALA A 104 4.04 15.79 5.67
C ALA A 104 3.77 17.26 6.03
N SER A 105 4.42 18.20 5.34
CA SER A 105 4.22 19.65 5.54
C SER A 105 2.79 20.10 5.24
N ALA A 106 2.15 19.56 4.20
CA ALA A 106 0.75 19.88 3.92
C ALA A 106 -0.22 19.36 5.00
N VAL A 107 0.10 18.23 5.63
CA VAL A 107 -0.69 17.68 6.74
C VAL A 107 -0.56 18.59 7.97
N THR A 108 0.66 19.02 8.31
CA THR A 108 0.88 19.92 9.45
C THR A 108 0.27 21.30 9.24
N VAL A 109 0.38 21.86 8.04
CA VAL A 109 -0.24 23.17 7.72
C VAL A 109 -1.76 23.10 7.87
N ARG A 110 -2.41 22.01 7.43
CA ARG A 110 -3.86 21.81 7.61
C ARG A 110 -4.26 21.80 9.09
N SER A 111 -3.52 21.13 9.95
CA SER A 111 -3.82 21.08 11.39
C SER A 111 -3.54 22.42 12.09
N THR A 112 -2.45 23.10 11.72
CA THR A 112 -2.12 24.43 12.26
C THR A 112 -3.18 25.47 11.90
N ILE A 113 -3.60 25.53 10.63
CA ILE A 113 -4.64 26.48 10.18
C ILE A 113 -5.95 26.21 10.92
N ARG A 114 -6.34 24.94 11.07
CA ARG A 114 -7.56 24.58 11.81
C ARG A 114 -7.53 25.13 13.25
N ARG A 115 -6.43 24.88 13.97
CA ARG A 115 -6.25 25.35 15.35
C ARG A 115 -6.29 26.88 15.46
N LEU A 116 -5.66 27.59 14.52
CA LEU A 116 -5.63 29.05 14.53
C LEU A 116 -7.02 29.66 14.26
N ARG A 117 -7.81 29.04 13.39
CA ARG A 117 -9.21 29.46 13.15
C ARG A 117 -10.07 29.30 14.39
N GLU A 118 -10.00 28.12 15.01
CA GLU A 118 -10.75 27.82 16.25
C GLU A 118 -10.42 28.83 17.37
N ALA A 119 -9.16 29.25 17.49
CA ALA A 119 -8.72 30.22 18.50
C ALA A 119 -9.11 31.68 18.22
N THR A 120 -9.50 32.02 16.99
CA THR A 120 -9.93 33.38 16.60
C THR A 120 -11.45 33.54 16.64
N GLU A 121 -12.17 32.43 16.42
CA GLU A 121 -13.63 32.37 16.40
C GLU A 121 -14.24 32.06 17.78
N SER A 122 -13.40 31.81 18.79
CA SER A 122 -13.78 31.69 20.21
C SER A 122 -13.56 33.00 20.95
#